data_AF-A0A538QE54-F1
#
_entry.id   AF-A0A538QE54-F1
#
_cell.length_a   1.000
_cell.length_b   1.000
_cell.length_c   1.000
_cell.angle_alpha   90.00
_cell.angle_beta   90.00
_cell.angle_gamma   90.00
#
_symmetry.space_group_name_H-M   'P 1'
#
loop_
_entity.id
_entity.type
_entity.pdbx_description
1 polymer ?
#
loop_
_entity_poly.entity_id
_entity_poly.type
_entity_poly.pdbx_seq_one_letter_code
_entity_poly.pdbx_strand_id
1 'polypeptide(L)'
;MRLTGRVSWFGGPADMGVSSDEGLAFIYEVETAPHLFLPEQPPGTTGLARRLNPEVFYIACRWDYDETPKDMLPDMSVRVRAPKTGREFLATPADWGPHEDTGRVADISPGLMEALGIETDDEVEVIFDPELEPRATPYASVCISSGHSTKCQGAIDILNEVAEATLVVDQVAEELRARGVEVQTFHDTQSTTQDENLKRICDFHNSKVRDLDVSVHFNASEPTSKPVGTEVWYISQKELAAEIATAIADASGLKDRGAKYTDDLYVLNHTDMPAVLIEVCFVDSQADAGIYRDCFADICAAIAMVIAGTD
;
A
#
# COMPACT_ATOMS: atom_id res chain seq x y z
N MET A 1 22.85 3.66 0.58
CA MET A 1 23.51 3.62 -0.74
C MET A 1 22.78 4.57 -1.70
N ARG A 2 23.51 5.41 -2.45
CA ARG A 2 22.89 6.29 -3.46
C ARG A 2 23.69 6.25 -4.76
N LEU A 3 23.01 5.94 -5.86
CA LEU A 3 23.56 6.00 -7.22
C LEU A 3 22.83 7.06 -8.04
N THR A 4 23.53 7.68 -8.98
CA THR A 4 22.92 8.60 -9.95
C THR A 4 23.58 8.39 -11.30
N GLY A 5 22.77 8.26 -12.34
CA GLY A 5 23.27 8.11 -13.70
C GLY A 5 22.23 7.52 -14.63
N ARG A 6 22.70 7.08 -15.81
CA ARG A 6 21.84 6.58 -16.88
C ARG A 6 21.20 5.23 -16.54
N VAL A 7 19.98 5.02 -17.01
CA VAL A 7 19.19 3.81 -16.77
C VAL A 7 18.94 3.02 -18.07
N SER A 8 18.76 1.71 -17.99
CA SER A 8 18.05 0.93 -19.03
C SER A 8 16.98 0.05 -18.41
N TRP A 9 16.36 -0.83 -19.19
CA TRP A 9 15.39 -1.79 -18.69
C TRP A 9 15.85 -3.22 -18.95
N PHE A 10 15.31 -4.15 -18.17
CA PHE A 10 15.53 -5.58 -18.38
C PHE A 10 14.31 -6.41 -17.96
N GLY A 11 14.30 -7.65 -18.41
CA GLY A 11 13.37 -8.68 -17.97
C GLY A 11 12.03 -8.70 -18.70
N GLY A 12 11.30 -9.78 -18.45
CA GLY A 12 10.01 -10.06 -19.05
C GLY A 12 10.07 -10.73 -20.43
N PRO A 13 8.91 -11.16 -20.96
CA PRO A 13 8.87 -12.05 -22.12
C PRO A 13 9.42 -11.44 -23.41
N ALA A 14 9.44 -10.11 -23.49
CA ALA A 14 9.87 -9.35 -24.66
C ALA A 14 11.36 -8.93 -24.59
N ASP A 15 12.06 -9.23 -23.49
CA ASP A 15 13.48 -8.92 -23.39
C ASP A 15 14.33 -9.91 -24.20
N MET A 16 14.67 -9.47 -25.41
CA MET A 16 15.55 -10.20 -26.31
C MET A 16 17.05 -9.89 -26.06
N GLY A 17 17.35 -8.99 -25.12
CA GLY A 17 18.71 -8.67 -24.68
C GLY A 17 19.29 -9.71 -23.71
N VAL A 18 18.43 -10.44 -22.99
CA VAL A 18 18.79 -11.58 -22.14
C VAL A 18 18.55 -12.91 -22.86
N SER A 19 19.31 -13.97 -22.51
CA SER A 19 19.11 -15.30 -23.10
C SER A 19 17.78 -15.93 -22.65
N SER A 20 17.27 -16.91 -23.40
CA SER A 20 16.03 -17.61 -23.03
C SER A 20 16.14 -18.43 -21.74
N ASP A 21 17.36 -18.77 -21.34
CA ASP A 21 17.73 -19.56 -20.18
C ASP A 21 18.41 -18.73 -19.07
N GLU A 22 18.48 -17.41 -19.23
CA GLU A 22 19.15 -16.51 -18.28
C GLU A 22 18.41 -16.45 -16.94
N GLY A 23 19.12 -16.81 -15.87
CA GLY A 23 18.65 -16.68 -14.50
C GLY A 23 18.70 -15.24 -14.00
N LEU A 24 18.49 -15.07 -12.70
CA LEU A 24 18.79 -13.84 -11.98
C LEU A 24 19.96 -14.13 -11.05
N ALA A 25 20.85 -13.16 -10.83
CA ALA A 25 22.10 -13.39 -10.14
C ALA A 25 21.94 -13.62 -8.62
N PHE A 26 20.85 -13.14 -8.01
CA PHE A 26 20.61 -13.34 -6.58
C PHE A 26 19.22 -13.87 -6.19
N ILE A 27 18.25 -13.89 -7.10
CA ILE A 27 16.97 -14.59 -6.90
C ILE A 27 17.03 -15.92 -7.64
N TYR A 28 17.14 -17.01 -6.88
CA TYR A 28 17.37 -18.35 -7.44
C TYR A 28 16.08 -19.12 -7.73
N GLU A 29 14.98 -18.76 -7.07
CA GLU A 29 13.70 -19.48 -7.12
C GLU A 29 12.52 -18.50 -7.11
N VAL A 30 11.43 -18.84 -7.81
CA VAL A 30 10.22 -17.98 -7.86
C VAL A 30 9.58 -17.88 -6.48
N GLU A 31 9.68 -18.95 -5.71
CA GLU A 31 9.17 -19.10 -4.36
C GLU A 31 9.75 -18.06 -3.39
N THR A 32 10.97 -17.56 -3.65
CA THR A 32 11.61 -16.53 -2.83
C THR A 32 11.09 -15.12 -3.07
N ALA A 33 10.52 -14.85 -4.26
CA ALA A 33 9.98 -13.54 -4.60
C ALA A 33 8.83 -13.67 -5.63
N PRO A 34 7.73 -14.38 -5.31
CA PRO A 34 6.73 -14.76 -6.30
C PRO A 34 6.03 -13.56 -6.93
N HIS A 35 6.00 -12.44 -6.22
CA HIS A 35 5.44 -11.17 -6.67
C HIS A 35 6.17 -10.55 -7.86
N LEU A 36 7.43 -10.93 -8.12
CA LEU A 36 8.21 -10.40 -9.25
C LEU A 36 7.96 -11.12 -10.57
N PHE A 37 7.28 -12.26 -10.55
CA PHE A 37 7.23 -13.18 -11.67
C PHE A 37 5.83 -13.32 -12.25
N LEU A 38 5.77 -13.57 -13.55
CA LEU A 38 4.56 -14.06 -14.20
C LEU A 38 4.16 -15.42 -13.62
N PRO A 39 2.86 -15.71 -13.56
CA PRO A 39 2.35 -16.97 -13.00
C PRO A 39 2.92 -18.18 -13.73
N GLU A 40 3.16 -18.07 -15.04
CA GLU A 40 3.71 -19.12 -15.88
C GLU A 40 5.01 -18.68 -16.57
N GLN A 41 5.93 -19.63 -16.78
CA GLN A 41 7.14 -19.41 -17.55
C GLN A 41 6.76 -19.12 -19.02
N PRO A 42 7.29 -18.05 -19.65
CA PRO A 42 6.99 -17.77 -21.05
C PRO A 42 7.40 -18.91 -21.98
N PRO A 43 6.61 -19.22 -23.04
CA PRO A 43 6.93 -20.29 -23.96
C PRO A 43 8.33 -20.17 -24.57
N GLY A 44 9.09 -21.27 -24.58
CA GLY A 44 10.45 -21.30 -25.14
C GLY A 44 11.52 -20.67 -24.27
N THR A 45 11.23 -20.38 -23.00
CA THR A 45 12.18 -19.87 -22.02
C THR A 45 12.28 -20.80 -20.82
N THR A 46 13.44 -20.82 -20.17
CA THR A 46 13.69 -21.58 -18.93
C THR A 46 14.32 -20.73 -17.84
N GLY A 47 14.84 -19.54 -18.19
CA GLY A 47 15.48 -18.61 -17.27
C GLY A 47 14.48 -17.71 -16.54
N LEU A 48 14.87 -17.23 -15.37
CA LEU A 48 14.03 -16.37 -14.53
C LEU A 48 13.91 -14.94 -15.08
N ALA A 49 14.93 -14.41 -15.78
CA ALA A 49 14.93 -13.03 -16.27
C ALA A 49 13.73 -12.75 -17.19
N ARG A 50 13.43 -13.65 -18.14
CA ARG A 50 12.27 -13.52 -19.02
C ARG A 50 10.93 -13.81 -18.35
N ARG A 51 10.92 -14.45 -17.17
CA ARG A 51 9.70 -14.69 -16.39
C ARG A 51 9.31 -13.49 -15.52
N LEU A 52 10.20 -12.52 -15.31
CA LEU A 52 9.86 -11.29 -14.58
C LEU A 52 8.58 -10.66 -15.15
N ASN A 53 7.66 -10.24 -14.28
CA ASN A 53 6.44 -9.57 -14.70
C ASN A 53 6.79 -8.11 -15.06
N PRO A 54 6.72 -7.70 -16.34
CA PRO A 54 7.13 -6.37 -16.76
C PRO A 54 6.30 -5.24 -16.13
N GLU A 55 5.11 -5.55 -15.60
CA GLU A 55 4.21 -4.57 -14.95
C GLU A 55 4.59 -4.29 -13.48
N VAL A 56 5.40 -5.16 -12.86
CA VAL A 56 5.85 -5.00 -11.47
C VAL A 56 7.12 -4.15 -11.41
N PHE A 57 7.28 -3.34 -10.37
CA PHE A 57 8.44 -2.46 -10.23
C PHE A 57 9.60 -3.19 -9.57
N TYR A 58 10.62 -3.47 -10.38
CA TYR A 58 11.86 -4.07 -9.92
C TYR A 58 13.07 -3.32 -10.48
N ILE A 59 14.21 -3.52 -9.82
CA ILE A 59 15.48 -2.87 -10.15
C ILE A 59 16.65 -3.84 -10.02
N ALA A 60 17.62 -3.67 -10.90
CA ALA A 60 18.94 -4.25 -10.83
C ALA A 60 19.98 -3.13 -10.83
N CYS A 61 20.85 -3.09 -9.82
CA CYS A 61 22.00 -2.20 -9.78
C CYS A 61 23.23 -2.90 -9.19
N ARG A 62 24.38 -2.22 -9.18
CA ARG A 62 25.57 -2.71 -8.48
C ARG A 62 25.45 -2.37 -7.00
N TRP A 63 24.92 -3.31 -6.23
CA TRP A 63 24.72 -3.20 -4.78
C TRP A 63 26.06 -3.02 -4.05
N ASP A 64 26.10 -2.09 -3.10
CA ASP A 64 27.19 -1.98 -2.14
C ASP A 64 26.90 -2.90 -0.97
N TYR A 65 27.51 -4.09 -0.93
CA TYR A 65 27.20 -5.09 0.09
C TYR A 65 27.66 -4.73 1.51
N ASP A 66 28.47 -3.69 1.68
CA ASP A 66 28.79 -3.16 3.01
C ASP A 66 27.62 -2.32 3.55
N GLU A 67 26.79 -1.74 2.68
CA GLU A 67 25.56 -0.99 3.04
C GLU A 67 24.27 -1.81 2.87
N THR A 68 24.20 -2.67 1.87
CA THR A 68 23.06 -3.56 1.54
C THR A 68 23.50 -5.03 1.55
N PRO A 69 23.65 -5.66 2.72
CA PRO A 69 23.93 -7.10 2.82
C PRO A 69 22.97 -7.94 1.96
N LYS A 70 23.47 -9.02 1.35
CA LYS A 70 22.70 -9.84 0.39
C LYS A 70 21.40 -10.41 0.95
N ASP A 71 21.39 -10.74 2.24
CA ASP A 71 20.25 -11.25 2.97
C ASP A 71 19.16 -10.21 3.21
N MET A 72 19.47 -8.91 3.10
CA MET A 72 18.48 -7.84 3.18
C MET A 72 17.78 -7.55 1.84
N LEU A 73 18.42 -7.88 0.71
CA LEU A 73 17.91 -7.52 -0.62
C LEU A 73 16.48 -8.01 -0.91
N PRO A 74 16.06 -9.24 -0.52
CA PRO A 74 14.70 -9.73 -0.80
C PRO A 74 13.60 -8.94 -0.09
N ASP A 75 13.91 -8.34 1.06
CA ASP A 75 12.96 -7.64 1.92
C ASP A 75 13.11 -6.10 1.81
N MET A 76 14.01 -5.63 0.95
CA MET A 76 14.32 -4.21 0.77
C MET A 76 13.44 -3.56 -0.29
N SER A 77 13.05 -2.31 -0.05
CA SER A 77 12.49 -1.42 -1.07
C SER A 77 13.50 -0.35 -1.47
N VAL A 78 13.68 -0.14 -2.77
CA VAL A 78 14.60 0.87 -3.31
C VAL A 78 13.81 1.97 -3.96
N ARG A 79 14.08 3.22 -3.59
CA ARG A 79 13.47 4.37 -4.26
C ARG A 79 14.20 4.67 -5.55
N VAL A 80 13.46 4.72 -6.65
CA VAL A 80 13.95 5.13 -7.96
C VAL A 80 13.25 6.43 -8.33
N ARG A 81 14.02 7.50 -8.46
CA ARG A 81 13.53 8.82 -8.83
C ARG A 81 14.06 9.21 -10.21
N ALA A 82 13.19 9.76 -11.04
CA ALA A 82 13.55 10.36 -12.32
C ALA A 82 13.60 11.89 -12.18
N PRO A 83 14.79 12.53 -12.12
CA PRO A 83 14.90 13.98 -11.99
C PRO A 83 14.19 14.75 -13.11
N LYS A 84 14.18 14.19 -14.32
CA LYS A 84 13.56 14.75 -15.52
C LYS A 84 12.05 14.99 -15.36
N THR A 85 11.34 14.06 -14.71
CA THR A 85 9.88 14.12 -14.54
C THR A 85 9.46 14.47 -13.11
N GLY A 86 10.39 14.37 -12.16
CA GLY A 86 10.12 14.52 -10.73
C GLY A 86 9.40 13.33 -10.11
N ARG A 87 9.09 12.28 -10.89
CA ARG A 87 8.40 11.08 -10.39
C ARG A 87 9.36 10.15 -9.67
N GLU A 88 8.84 9.46 -8.67
CA GLU A 88 9.57 8.43 -7.94
C GLU A 88 8.65 7.29 -7.53
N PHE A 89 9.21 6.09 -7.49
CA PHE A 89 8.50 4.88 -7.07
C PHE A 89 9.45 3.97 -6.29
N LEU A 90 8.87 3.06 -5.51
CA LEU A 90 9.60 1.97 -4.89
C LEU A 90 9.71 0.79 -5.86
N ALA A 91 10.85 0.11 -5.82
CA ALA A 91 11.14 -1.04 -6.64
C ALA A 91 11.84 -2.12 -5.81
N THR A 92 11.50 -3.38 -6.07
CA THR A 92 12.16 -4.52 -5.42
C THR A 92 13.47 -4.86 -6.15
N PRO A 93 14.57 -5.11 -5.44
CA PRO A 93 15.77 -5.69 -6.02
C PRO A 93 15.47 -7.01 -6.73
N ALA A 94 15.91 -7.17 -7.99
CA ALA A 94 15.73 -8.40 -8.75
C ALA A 94 17.02 -9.01 -9.33
N ASP A 95 18.01 -8.19 -9.70
CA ASP A 95 19.26 -8.69 -10.27
C ASP A 95 20.47 -7.79 -9.96
N TRP A 96 21.66 -8.25 -10.31
CA TRP A 96 22.80 -7.36 -10.43
C TRP A 96 22.62 -6.48 -11.66
N GLY A 97 22.90 -5.19 -11.47
CA GLY A 97 22.71 -4.19 -12.50
C GLY A 97 23.58 -4.37 -13.74
N PRO A 98 23.50 -3.41 -14.66
CA PRO A 98 24.18 -3.47 -15.94
C PRO A 98 25.70 -3.58 -15.78
N HIS A 99 26.39 -4.06 -16.82
CA HIS A 99 27.86 -4.11 -16.83
C HIS A 99 28.43 -2.68 -16.73
N GLU A 100 29.53 -2.50 -15.99
CA GLU A 100 30.14 -1.17 -15.74
C GLU A 100 30.49 -0.44 -17.04
N ASP A 101 30.93 -1.17 -18.07
CA ASP A 101 31.25 -0.64 -19.40
C ASP A 101 30.05 0.05 -20.10
N THR A 102 28.81 -0.23 -19.71
CA THR A 102 27.63 0.45 -20.26
C THR A 102 27.56 1.92 -19.82
N GLY A 103 28.18 2.25 -18.70
CA GLY A 103 28.05 3.56 -18.04
C GLY A 103 26.63 3.85 -17.55
N ARG A 104 25.82 2.81 -17.30
CA ARG A 104 24.50 2.88 -16.67
C ARG A 104 24.60 2.41 -15.23
N VAL A 105 23.77 2.98 -14.36
CA VAL A 105 23.79 2.68 -12.92
C VAL A 105 22.74 1.64 -12.52
N ALA A 106 21.68 1.48 -13.32
CA ALA A 106 20.61 0.56 -13.05
C ALA A 106 19.90 0.08 -14.32
N ASP A 107 19.33 -1.12 -14.23
CA ASP A 107 18.29 -1.63 -15.12
C ASP A 107 16.99 -1.74 -14.31
N ILE A 108 15.88 -1.21 -14.83
CA ILE A 108 14.57 -1.22 -14.17
C ILE A 108 13.54 -2.00 -14.98
N SER A 109 12.41 -2.34 -14.37
CA SER A 109 11.32 -2.99 -15.13
C SER A 109 10.73 -2.06 -16.21
N PRO A 110 10.18 -2.62 -17.30
CA PRO A 110 9.46 -1.83 -18.31
C PRO A 110 8.34 -0.97 -17.70
N GLY A 111 7.55 -1.53 -16.77
CA GLY A 111 6.47 -0.81 -16.10
C GLY A 111 6.98 0.34 -15.24
N LEU A 112 8.11 0.18 -14.55
CA LEU A 112 8.73 1.26 -13.79
C LEU A 112 9.25 2.37 -14.71
N MET A 113 9.85 2.00 -15.84
CA MET A 113 10.31 2.96 -16.86
C MET A 113 9.14 3.79 -17.41
N GLU A 114 8.03 3.14 -17.74
CA GLU A 114 6.79 3.79 -18.20
C GLU A 114 6.19 4.71 -17.12
N ALA A 115 6.07 4.22 -15.88
CA ALA A 115 5.51 4.98 -14.76
C ALA A 115 6.34 6.24 -14.45
N LEU A 116 7.67 6.14 -14.48
CA LEU A 116 8.58 7.27 -14.34
C LEU A 116 8.50 8.24 -15.52
N GLY A 117 8.00 7.82 -16.68
CA GLY A 117 7.91 8.62 -17.89
C GLY A 117 9.28 8.92 -18.49
N ILE A 118 10.19 7.95 -18.44
CA ILE A 118 11.56 8.06 -18.94
C ILE A 118 11.87 6.98 -19.98
N GLU A 119 12.96 7.17 -20.72
CA GLU A 119 13.45 6.20 -21.70
C GLU A 119 14.87 5.74 -21.32
N THR A 120 15.36 4.68 -21.99
CA THR A 120 16.75 4.25 -21.87
C THR A 120 17.71 5.43 -22.06
N ASP A 121 18.75 5.47 -21.22
CA ASP A 121 19.77 6.50 -21.13
C ASP A 121 19.32 7.85 -20.53
N ASP A 122 18.06 8.00 -20.10
CA ASP A 122 17.69 9.07 -19.16
C ASP A 122 18.36 8.84 -17.78
N GLU A 123 18.49 9.91 -16.99
CA GLU A 123 19.05 9.84 -15.64
C GLU A 123 18.03 9.40 -14.59
N VAL A 124 18.48 8.58 -13.65
CA VAL A 124 17.76 8.20 -12.42
C VAL A 124 18.64 8.41 -11.20
N GLU A 125 18.00 8.63 -10.06
CA GLU A 125 18.59 8.50 -8.73
C GLU A 125 18.06 7.21 -8.10
N VAL A 126 18.97 6.29 -7.76
CA VAL A 126 18.67 5.06 -7.02
C VAL A 126 19.08 5.28 -5.58
N ILE A 127 18.13 5.23 -4.67
CA ILE A 127 18.34 5.55 -3.26
C ILE A 127 17.90 4.35 -2.44
N PHE A 128 18.89 3.69 -1.84
CA PHE A 128 18.70 2.85 -0.68
C PHE A 128 19.03 3.67 0.57
N ASP A 129 18.09 3.75 1.47
CA ASP A 129 18.26 4.42 2.75
C ASP A 129 17.86 3.42 3.84
N PRO A 130 18.82 2.89 4.62
CA PRO A 130 18.54 1.91 5.67
C PRO A 130 17.79 2.53 6.87
N GLU A 131 17.70 3.87 6.95
CA GLU A 131 16.83 4.58 7.89
C GLU A 131 15.42 4.84 7.29
N LEU A 132 15.20 4.49 6.00
CA LEU A 132 13.87 4.06 5.57
C LEU A 132 13.64 2.67 6.17
N GLU A 133 13.17 2.64 7.41
CA GLU A 133 12.19 1.65 7.85
C GLU A 133 11.12 1.47 6.75
N PRO A 134 10.33 0.38 6.70
CA PRO A 134 9.09 0.36 5.93
C PRO A 134 8.15 1.45 6.45
N ARG A 135 8.42 2.66 6.01
CA ARG A 135 7.63 3.86 6.14
C ARG A 135 7.91 4.60 4.85
N ALA A 136 7.06 4.32 3.86
CA ALA A 136 6.65 5.38 2.97
C ALA A 136 6.36 6.59 3.86
N THR A 137 6.96 7.73 3.53
CA THR A 137 6.72 9.04 4.16
C THR A 137 5.34 9.16 4.83
N PRO A 138 5.21 9.87 5.99
CA PRO A 138 3.91 10.34 6.46
C PRO A 138 3.04 10.75 5.27
N TYR A 139 1.83 10.24 5.14
CA TYR A 139 0.93 10.80 4.15
C TYR A 139 0.69 12.25 4.54
N ALA A 140 1.28 13.18 3.78
CA ALA A 140 1.23 14.60 4.09
C ALA A 140 -0.19 15.14 3.90
N SER A 141 -0.98 14.46 3.07
CA SER A 141 -2.38 14.77 2.82
C SER A 141 -3.24 13.50 2.73
N VAL A 142 -4.36 13.48 3.45
CA VAL A 142 -5.28 12.33 3.56
C VAL A 142 -6.71 12.77 3.29
N CYS A 143 -7.44 11.97 2.51
CA CYS A 143 -8.88 12.06 2.44
C CYS A 143 -9.48 10.86 3.17
N ILE A 144 -10.31 11.12 4.19
CA ILE A 144 -10.89 10.09 5.05
C ILE A 144 -12.42 10.22 5.06
N SER A 145 -13.11 9.09 4.91
CA SER A 145 -14.58 9.05 4.89
C SER A 145 -15.16 7.99 5.80
N SER A 146 -16.38 8.25 6.27
CA SER A 146 -17.21 7.21 6.88
C SER A 146 -17.92 6.43 5.79
N GLY A 147 -17.90 5.11 5.87
CA GLY A 147 -18.72 4.25 5.03
C GLY A 147 -20.21 4.56 5.16
N HIS A 148 -20.98 4.12 4.15
CA HIS A 148 -22.44 4.24 4.12
C HIS A 148 -22.95 5.69 4.13
N SER A 149 -24.28 5.84 4.19
CA SER A 149 -24.97 7.13 4.21
C SER A 149 -26.00 7.17 5.34
N THR A 150 -26.28 8.37 5.86
CA THR A 150 -27.36 8.55 6.84
C THR A 150 -28.74 8.07 6.33
N LYS A 151 -28.94 7.96 5.01
CA LYS A 151 -30.18 7.46 4.38
C LYS A 151 -30.06 6.07 3.76
N CYS A 152 -28.87 5.50 3.72
CA CYS A 152 -28.57 4.14 3.29
C CYS A 152 -27.54 3.59 4.28
N GLN A 153 -28.05 3.15 5.43
CA GLN A 153 -27.25 2.76 6.58
C GLN A 153 -26.49 1.46 6.28
N GLY A 154 -25.38 1.26 7.00
CA GLY A 154 -24.68 -0.02 7.08
C GLY A 154 -25.27 -0.95 8.12
N ALA A 155 -24.43 -1.75 8.75
CA ALA A 155 -24.82 -2.68 9.79
C ALA A 155 -25.30 -1.96 11.06
N ILE A 156 -26.37 -2.47 11.67
CA ILE A 156 -26.94 -1.94 12.92
C ILE A 156 -27.28 -3.10 13.85
N ASP A 157 -26.59 -3.16 14.98
CA ASP A 157 -26.89 -4.07 16.10
C ASP A 157 -26.56 -3.38 17.44
N ILE A 158 -25.58 -3.87 18.21
CA ILE A 158 -25.09 -3.21 19.44
C ILE A 158 -24.47 -1.84 19.14
N LEU A 159 -23.83 -1.71 17.97
CA LEU A 159 -23.33 -0.47 17.39
C LEU A 159 -24.11 -0.15 16.10
N ASN A 160 -24.15 1.14 15.74
CA ASN A 160 -24.60 1.59 14.43
C ASN A 160 -23.37 1.99 13.62
N GLU A 161 -23.08 1.25 12.54
CA GLU A 161 -21.87 1.44 11.74
C GLU A 161 -21.67 2.89 11.27
N VAL A 162 -22.71 3.53 10.71
CA VAL A 162 -22.59 4.89 10.16
C VAL A 162 -22.29 5.89 11.26
N ALA A 163 -22.95 5.75 12.41
CA ALA A 163 -22.76 6.64 13.54
C ALA A 163 -21.33 6.50 14.11
N GLU A 164 -20.86 5.28 14.33
CA GLU A 164 -19.54 5.04 14.89
C GLU A 164 -18.41 5.36 13.90
N ALA A 165 -18.56 5.01 12.63
CA ALA A 165 -17.60 5.39 11.58
C ALA A 165 -17.47 6.91 11.46
N THR A 166 -18.56 7.66 11.60
CA THR A 166 -18.52 9.14 11.63
C THR A 166 -17.65 9.64 12.79
N LEU A 167 -17.83 9.08 13.99
CA LEU A 167 -17.03 9.46 15.17
C LEU A 167 -15.55 9.13 15.01
N VAL A 168 -15.22 7.93 14.52
CA VAL A 168 -13.82 7.52 14.29
C VAL A 168 -13.15 8.43 13.26
N VAL A 169 -13.83 8.73 12.15
CA VAL A 169 -13.30 9.63 11.09
C VAL A 169 -13.01 11.02 11.65
N ASP A 170 -13.92 11.60 12.42
CA ASP A 170 -13.74 12.92 13.01
C ASP A 170 -12.55 12.95 13.99
N GLN A 171 -12.44 11.95 14.88
CA GLN A 171 -11.36 11.86 15.85
C GLN A 171 -10.00 11.59 15.19
N VAL A 172 -9.93 10.63 14.25
CA VAL A 172 -8.71 10.34 13.50
C VAL A 172 -8.26 11.57 12.70
N ALA A 173 -9.19 12.31 12.10
CA ALA A 173 -8.86 13.53 11.39
C ALA A 173 -8.33 14.64 12.31
N GLU A 174 -8.82 14.76 13.54
CA GLU A 174 -8.26 15.68 14.54
C GLU A 174 -6.83 15.28 14.90
N GLU A 175 -6.59 14.01 15.21
CA GLU A 175 -5.27 13.47 15.55
C GLU A 175 -4.27 13.65 14.40
N LEU A 176 -4.67 13.37 13.17
CA LEU A 176 -3.83 13.56 11.98
C LEU A 176 -3.47 15.04 11.77
N ARG A 177 -4.43 15.95 11.90
CA ARG A 177 -4.17 17.40 11.80
C ARG A 177 -3.23 17.88 12.90
N ALA A 178 -3.35 17.34 14.12
CA ALA A 178 -2.43 17.65 15.22
C ALA A 178 -0.98 17.22 14.94
N ARG A 179 -0.79 16.24 14.04
CA ARG A 179 0.51 15.75 13.57
C ARG A 179 0.98 16.40 12.26
N GLY A 180 0.30 17.47 11.81
CA GLY A 180 0.69 18.23 10.62
C GLY A 180 0.23 17.66 9.29
N VAL A 181 -0.67 16.67 9.29
CA VAL A 181 -1.26 16.12 8.07
C VAL A 181 -2.43 17.01 7.59
N GLU A 182 -2.49 17.28 6.29
CA GLU A 182 -3.64 17.92 5.67
C GLU A 182 -4.80 16.91 5.51
N VAL A 183 -5.95 17.14 6.16
CA VAL A 183 -7.05 16.16 6.17
C VAL A 183 -8.36 16.71 5.63
N GLN A 184 -8.91 16.03 4.61
CA GLN A 184 -10.27 16.22 4.11
C GLN A 184 -11.17 15.12 4.67
N THR A 185 -12.29 15.48 5.32
CA THR A 185 -13.27 14.52 5.84
C THR A 185 -14.53 14.48 4.99
N PHE A 186 -15.15 13.29 4.87
CA PHE A 186 -16.42 13.12 4.18
C PHE A 186 -17.40 12.20 4.89
N HIS A 187 -18.64 12.66 5.01
CA HIS A 187 -19.78 11.88 5.50
C HIS A 187 -20.94 12.04 4.53
N ASP A 188 -21.45 10.91 4.01
CA ASP A 188 -22.58 10.94 3.10
C ASP A 188 -23.90 11.10 3.86
N THR A 189 -24.58 12.21 3.61
CA THR A 189 -25.89 12.53 4.20
C THR A 189 -27.02 12.51 3.17
N GLN A 190 -26.73 12.12 1.93
CA GLN A 190 -27.62 12.34 0.79
C GLN A 190 -28.04 11.05 0.10
N SER A 191 -27.12 10.11 -0.11
CA SER A 191 -27.35 8.92 -0.94
C SER A 191 -28.38 7.97 -0.31
N THR A 192 -29.29 7.46 -1.13
CA THR A 192 -30.39 6.59 -0.70
C THR A 192 -30.20 5.14 -1.08
N THR A 193 -29.21 4.85 -1.93
CA THR A 193 -28.80 3.50 -2.32
C THR A 193 -27.29 3.30 -2.08
N GLN A 194 -26.86 2.03 -2.05
CA GLN A 194 -25.46 1.65 -1.91
C GLN A 194 -24.62 2.15 -3.09
N ASP A 195 -25.10 1.97 -4.33
CA ASP A 195 -24.39 2.43 -5.53
C ASP A 195 -24.20 3.95 -5.55
N GLU A 196 -25.23 4.71 -5.15
CA GLU A 196 -25.13 6.17 -5.01
C GLU A 196 -24.07 6.55 -3.98
N ASN A 197 -24.04 5.86 -2.83
CA ASN A 197 -23.11 6.13 -1.75
C ASN A 197 -21.66 5.84 -2.15
N LEU A 198 -21.39 4.64 -2.69
CA LEU A 198 -20.07 4.24 -3.14
C LEU A 198 -19.52 5.21 -4.19
N LYS A 199 -20.34 5.57 -5.19
CA LYS A 199 -19.95 6.55 -6.20
C LYS A 199 -19.67 7.91 -5.58
N ARG A 200 -20.48 8.37 -4.63
CA ARG A 200 -20.34 9.69 -4.02
C ARG A 200 -19.09 9.80 -3.14
N ILE A 201 -18.72 8.73 -2.43
CA ILE A 201 -17.47 8.64 -1.68
C ILE A 201 -16.30 8.80 -2.65
N CYS A 202 -16.22 7.98 -3.71
CA CYS A 202 -15.10 8.05 -4.66
C CYS A 202 -15.06 9.40 -5.40
N ASP A 203 -16.21 9.93 -5.84
CA ASP A 203 -16.29 11.26 -6.46
C ASP A 203 -15.75 12.36 -5.52
N PHE A 204 -16.04 12.28 -4.21
CA PHE A 204 -15.51 13.23 -3.24
C PHE A 204 -14.01 13.07 -3.10
N HIS A 205 -13.51 11.86 -2.84
CA HIS A 205 -12.08 11.60 -2.68
C HIS A 205 -11.29 12.09 -3.91
N ASN A 206 -11.72 11.69 -5.11
CA ASN A 206 -11.09 12.07 -6.38
C ASN A 206 -11.17 13.58 -6.69
N SER A 207 -12.10 14.31 -6.07
CA SER A 207 -12.16 15.78 -6.19
C SER A 207 -11.10 16.52 -5.37
N LYS A 208 -10.34 15.81 -4.52
CA LYS A 208 -9.32 16.38 -3.63
C LYS A 208 -7.91 16.06 -4.12
N VAL A 209 -6.97 16.94 -3.76
CA VAL A 209 -5.54 16.63 -3.80
C VAL A 209 -5.21 15.93 -2.47
N ARG A 210 -4.75 14.69 -2.52
CA ARG A 210 -4.33 13.90 -1.36
C ARG A 210 -3.30 12.84 -1.76
N ASP A 211 -2.65 12.24 -0.78
CA ASP A 211 -1.70 11.14 -0.95
C ASP A 211 -2.30 9.76 -0.60
N LEU A 212 -3.29 9.73 0.31
CA LEU A 212 -3.99 8.52 0.77
C LEU A 212 -5.49 8.73 0.87
N ASP A 213 -6.23 7.70 0.49
CA ASP A 213 -7.66 7.54 0.75
C ASP A 213 -7.93 6.51 1.87
N VAL A 214 -8.76 6.88 2.84
CA VAL A 214 -9.15 5.99 3.96
C VAL A 214 -10.67 5.92 4.05
N SER A 215 -11.23 4.71 4.00
CA SER A 215 -12.65 4.46 4.25
C SER A 215 -12.80 3.74 5.58
N VAL A 216 -13.57 4.30 6.52
CA VAL A 216 -13.78 3.71 7.86
C VAL A 216 -15.14 3.03 7.93
N HIS A 217 -15.14 1.77 8.38
CA HIS A 217 -16.28 0.87 8.48
C HIS A 217 -16.29 0.11 9.81
N PHE A 218 -17.42 -0.54 10.07
CA PHE A 218 -17.56 -1.53 11.14
C PHE A 218 -18.20 -2.79 10.58
N ASN A 219 -17.62 -3.93 10.93
CA ASN A 219 -17.97 -5.19 10.31
C ASN A 219 -19.23 -5.80 10.97
N ALA A 220 -19.79 -6.83 10.35
CA ALA A 220 -20.88 -7.62 10.91
C ALA A 220 -20.73 -9.09 10.51
N SER A 221 -21.21 -9.99 11.35
CA SER A 221 -21.22 -11.42 11.08
C SER A 221 -22.48 -12.09 11.69
N GLU A 222 -22.29 -13.03 12.60
CA GLU A 222 -23.35 -13.58 13.43
C GLU A 222 -23.26 -12.96 14.83
N PRO A 223 -24.38 -12.46 15.40
CA PRO A 223 -24.38 -11.86 16.73
C PRO A 223 -23.75 -12.76 17.79
N THR A 224 -22.83 -12.21 18.57
CA THR A 224 -21.99 -12.98 19.50
C THR A 224 -21.61 -12.18 20.74
N SER A 225 -21.30 -12.87 21.83
CA SER A 225 -20.73 -12.27 23.05
C SER A 225 -19.21 -12.37 23.14
N LYS A 226 -18.55 -12.98 22.15
CA LYS A 226 -17.11 -13.26 22.14
C LYS A 226 -16.36 -12.22 21.29
N PRO A 227 -15.08 -11.94 21.59
CA PRO A 227 -14.28 -11.03 20.77
C PRO A 227 -14.09 -11.59 19.35
N VAL A 228 -14.20 -10.73 18.35
CA VAL A 228 -14.05 -11.05 16.93
C VAL A 228 -12.86 -10.32 16.33
N GLY A 229 -12.79 -8.99 16.45
CA GLY A 229 -11.58 -8.22 16.17
C GLY A 229 -11.67 -7.18 15.05
N THR A 230 -10.50 -6.66 14.67
CA THR A 230 -10.30 -5.64 13.63
C THR A 230 -9.63 -6.24 12.39
N GLU A 231 -9.94 -5.70 11.20
CA GLU A 231 -9.25 -6.02 9.95
C GLU A 231 -9.15 -4.79 9.04
N VAL A 232 -8.20 -4.81 8.10
CA VAL A 232 -8.04 -3.71 7.14
C VAL A 232 -7.86 -4.27 5.75
N TRP A 233 -8.67 -3.79 4.81
CA TRP A 233 -8.69 -4.23 3.43
C TRP A 233 -7.83 -3.34 2.54
N TYR A 234 -7.15 -3.96 1.57
CA TYR A 234 -6.22 -3.30 0.66
C TYR A 234 -6.22 -3.94 -0.74
N ILE A 235 -5.78 -3.17 -1.74
CA ILE A 235 -5.32 -3.69 -3.04
C ILE A 235 -3.79 -3.68 -3.07
N SER A 236 -3.19 -2.49 -2.92
CA SER A 236 -1.73 -2.30 -2.97
C SER A 236 -1.07 -1.97 -1.62
N GLN A 237 -1.83 -1.57 -0.61
CA GLN A 237 -1.31 -1.01 0.66
C GLN A 237 -1.25 -2.08 1.76
N LYS A 238 -0.60 -3.21 1.48
CA LYS A 238 -0.57 -4.37 2.38
C LYS A 238 0.05 -4.04 3.74
N GLU A 239 1.21 -3.38 3.72
CA GLU A 239 2.00 -3.08 4.91
C GLU A 239 1.25 -2.08 5.79
N LEU A 240 0.79 -0.97 5.20
CA LEU A 240 -0.05 0.02 5.90
C LEU A 240 -1.31 -0.62 6.50
N ALA A 241 -2.00 -1.48 5.74
CA ALA A 241 -3.20 -2.17 6.24
C ALA A 241 -2.87 -3.09 7.43
N ALA A 242 -1.75 -3.81 7.37
CA ALA A 242 -1.30 -4.67 8.45
C ALA A 242 -0.96 -3.85 9.70
N GLU A 243 -0.21 -2.76 9.53
CA GLU A 243 0.17 -1.86 10.62
C GLU A 243 -1.05 -1.22 11.28
N ILE A 244 -2.03 -0.76 10.51
CA ILE A 244 -3.27 -0.19 11.08
C ILE A 244 -4.03 -1.26 11.87
N ALA A 245 -4.21 -2.48 11.33
CA ALA A 245 -4.91 -3.56 12.01
C ALA A 245 -4.22 -3.93 13.34
N THR A 246 -2.89 -4.10 13.30
CA THR A 246 -2.09 -4.41 14.49
C THR A 246 -2.12 -3.27 15.50
N ALA A 247 -2.00 -2.01 15.07
CA ALA A 247 -2.02 -0.86 15.97
C ALA A 247 -3.38 -0.70 16.68
N ILE A 248 -4.50 -0.91 15.97
CA ILE A 248 -5.84 -0.93 16.59
C ILE A 248 -5.93 -2.05 17.63
N ALA A 249 -5.45 -3.25 17.30
CA ALA A 249 -5.48 -4.40 18.19
C ALA A 249 -4.61 -4.18 19.45
N ASP A 250 -3.39 -3.66 19.29
CA ASP A 250 -2.47 -3.40 20.39
C ASP A 250 -2.98 -2.29 21.32
N ALA A 251 -3.60 -1.25 20.77
CA ALA A 251 -4.15 -0.13 21.54
C ALA A 251 -5.39 -0.49 22.37
N SER A 252 -6.14 -1.51 21.95
CA SER A 252 -7.46 -1.81 22.53
C SER A 252 -7.59 -3.20 23.15
N GLY A 253 -6.75 -4.16 22.75
CA GLY A 253 -6.93 -5.58 23.05
C GLY A 253 -7.97 -6.28 22.17
N LEU A 254 -8.48 -5.63 21.11
CA LEU A 254 -9.22 -6.32 20.06
C LEU A 254 -8.35 -7.40 19.42
N LYS A 255 -8.98 -8.46 18.90
CA LYS A 255 -8.26 -9.48 18.16
C LYS A 255 -7.75 -8.89 16.84
N ASP A 256 -6.45 -9.01 16.58
CA ASP A 256 -5.89 -8.69 15.26
C ASP A 256 -6.29 -9.78 14.25
N ARG A 257 -7.02 -9.40 13.20
CA ARG A 257 -7.34 -10.29 12.07
C ARG A 257 -6.50 -9.96 10.83
N GLY A 258 -5.68 -8.91 10.91
CA GLY A 258 -4.67 -8.51 9.93
C GLY A 258 -5.22 -7.86 8.67
N ALA A 259 -4.29 -7.60 7.75
CA ALA A 259 -4.57 -7.10 6.42
C ALA A 259 -5.29 -8.14 5.55
N LYS A 260 -6.20 -7.67 4.69
CA LYS A 260 -6.97 -8.50 3.74
C LYS A 260 -6.86 -7.94 2.33
N TYR A 261 -6.27 -8.71 1.42
CA TYR A 261 -6.31 -8.37 0.00
C TYR A 261 -7.73 -8.56 -0.55
N THR A 262 -8.19 -7.63 -1.38
CA THR A 262 -9.42 -7.76 -2.18
C THR A 262 -9.38 -6.83 -3.38
N ASP A 263 -9.95 -7.28 -4.50
CA ASP A 263 -10.24 -6.51 -5.70
C ASP A 263 -11.76 -6.33 -5.91
N ASP A 264 -12.58 -6.63 -4.90
CA ASP A 264 -14.06 -6.56 -5.00
C ASP A 264 -14.65 -5.28 -4.37
N LEU A 265 -13.89 -4.53 -3.58
CA LEU A 265 -14.40 -3.35 -2.87
C LEU A 265 -14.34 -2.11 -3.77
N TYR A 266 -15.50 -1.47 -3.96
CA TYR A 266 -15.64 -0.36 -4.90
C TYR A 266 -14.71 0.82 -4.57
N VAL A 267 -14.62 1.22 -3.30
CA VAL A 267 -13.79 2.36 -2.88
C VAL A 267 -12.32 2.11 -3.20
N LEU A 268 -11.79 0.92 -2.90
CA LEU A 268 -10.40 0.58 -3.18
C LEU A 268 -10.08 0.60 -4.68
N ASN A 269 -11.05 0.22 -5.51
CA ASN A 269 -10.87 0.12 -6.97
C ASN A 269 -11.10 1.44 -7.74
N HIS A 270 -11.80 2.41 -7.16
CA HIS A 270 -12.29 3.60 -7.88
C HIS A 270 -11.80 4.92 -7.31
N THR A 271 -10.92 4.89 -6.29
CA THR A 271 -10.13 6.05 -5.89
C THR A 271 -8.86 6.17 -6.72
N ASP A 272 -8.50 7.40 -7.10
CA ASP A 272 -7.33 7.68 -7.94
C ASP A 272 -5.99 7.54 -7.18
N MET A 273 -6.02 7.61 -5.85
CA MET A 273 -4.85 7.51 -4.97
C MET A 273 -4.86 6.17 -4.22
N PRO A 274 -3.71 5.72 -3.66
CA PRO A 274 -3.64 4.58 -2.75
C PRO A 274 -4.73 4.62 -1.69
N ALA A 275 -5.31 3.46 -1.38
CA ALA A 275 -6.45 3.38 -0.47
C ALA A 275 -6.39 2.19 0.49
N VAL A 276 -6.96 2.39 1.69
CA VAL A 276 -7.27 1.32 2.66
C VAL A 276 -8.71 1.45 3.16
N LEU A 277 -9.33 0.32 3.48
CA LEU A 277 -10.64 0.28 4.12
C LEU A 277 -10.52 -0.41 5.48
N ILE A 278 -10.82 0.33 6.54
CA ILE A 278 -10.64 -0.10 7.93
C ILE A 278 -11.96 -0.65 8.44
N GLU A 279 -11.97 -1.90 8.89
CA GLU A 279 -13.03 -2.48 9.70
C GLU A 279 -12.61 -2.42 11.18
N VAL A 280 -13.08 -1.39 11.89
CA VAL A 280 -12.59 -1.06 13.24
C VAL A 280 -12.89 -2.21 14.21
N CYS A 281 -14.14 -2.67 14.26
CA CYS A 281 -14.55 -3.87 14.98
C CYS A 281 -15.92 -4.35 14.49
N PHE A 282 -16.46 -5.42 15.07
CA PHE A 282 -17.77 -5.97 14.70
C PHE A 282 -18.92 -5.31 15.48
N VAL A 283 -19.95 -4.79 14.78
CA VAL A 283 -21.11 -4.12 15.40
C VAL A 283 -22.00 -5.06 16.21
N ASP A 284 -21.91 -6.37 15.95
CA ASP A 284 -22.74 -7.43 16.51
C ASP A 284 -21.98 -8.33 17.50
N SER A 285 -20.77 -7.92 17.90
CA SER A 285 -19.99 -8.52 18.99
C SER A 285 -20.09 -7.69 20.26
N GLN A 286 -20.65 -8.27 21.33
CA GLN A 286 -20.76 -7.60 22.64
C GLN A 286 -19.39 -7.27 23.24
N ALA A 287 -18.39 -8.13 23.02
CA ALA A 287 -17.04 -7.92 23.51
C ALA A 287 -16.36 -6.78 22.73
N ASP A 288 -16.47 -6.79 21.40
CA ASP A 288 -15.87 -5.76 20.55
C ASP A 288 -16.48 -4.39 20.85
N ALA A 289 -17.81 -4.29 20.94
CA ALA A 289 -18.48 -3.03 21.24
C ALA A 289 -18.13 -2.47 22.63
N GLY A 290 -17.85 -3.35 23.61
CA GLY A 290 -17.33 -2.93 24.93
C GLY A 290 -15.92 -2.37 24.82
N ILE A 291 -15.01 -3.14 24.22
CA ILE A 291 -13.60 -2.77 24.03
C ILE A 291 -13.46 -1.47 23.23
N TYR A 292 -14.17 -1.35 22.10
CA TYR A 292 -14.15 -0.17 21.25
C TYR A 292 -14.57 1.09 22.01
N ARG A 293 -15.64 1.03 22.83
CA ARG A 293 -16.09 2.17 23.62
C ARG A 293 -15.09 2.58 24.69
N ASP A 294 -14.49 1.60 25.36
CA ASP A 294 -13.51 1.83 26.43
C ASP A 294 -12.18 2.37 25.88
N CYS A 295 -11.81 1.99 24.65
CA CYS A 295 -10.53 2.32 24.02
C CYS A 295 -10.66 3.26 22.80
N PHE A 296 -11.79 3.96 22.63
CA PHE A 296 -12.08 4.78 21.45
C PHE A 296 -10.96 5.76 21.09
N ALA A 297 -10.47 6.52 22.07
CA ALA A 297 -9.42 7.51 21.87
C ALA A 297 -8.09 6.85 21.49
N ASP A 298 -7.73 5.75 22.15
CA ASP A 298 -6.47 5.03 21.89
C ASP A 298 -6.48 4.39 20.49
N ILE A 299 -7.61 3.84 20.06
CA ILE A 299 -7.81 3.32 18.70
C ILE A 299 -7.61 4.43 17.66
N CYS A 300 -8.27 5.57 17.83
CA CYS A 300 -8.16 6.68 16.88
C CYS A 300 -6.73 7.25 16.82
N ALA A 301 -6.08 7.39 17.99
CA ALA A 301 -4.70 7.84 18.08
C ALA A 301 -3.73 6.86 17.41
N ALA A 302 -3.96 5.54 17.55
CA ALA A 302 -3.17 4.49 16.92
C ALA A 302 -3.29 4.53 15.39
N ILE A 303 -4.52 4.62 14.85
CA ILE A 303 -4.76 4.78 13.40
C ILE A 303 -4.02 6.01 12.87
N ALA A 304 -4.17 7.15 13.54
CA ALA A 304 -3.52 8.39 13.12
C ALA A 304 -1.98 8.31 13.21
N MET A 305 -1.45 7.63 14.24
CA MET A 305 -0.01 7.42 14.41
C MET A 305 0.57 6.56 13.30
N VAL A 306 -0.13 5.53 12.84
CA VAL A 306 0.34 4.72 11.69
C VAL A 306 0.31 5.53 10.40
N ILE A 307 -0.79 6.24 10.12
CA ILE A 307 -0.96 7.01 8.87
C ILE A 307 -0.01 8.20 8.79
N ALA A 308 0.15 8.98 9.87
CA ALA A 308 1.17 10.02 9.94
C ALA A 308 2.57 9.43 10.11
N GLY A 309 2.65 8.18 10.56
CA GLY A 309 3.83 7.44 11.01
C GLY A 309 4.53 8.05 12.24
N THR A 310 5.60 7.40 12.69
CA THR A 310 6.30 7.70 13.97
C THR A 310 7.36 8.81 13.85
N ASP A 311 7.26 9.90 14.61
CA ASP A 311 8.41 10.79 14.82
C ASP A 311 9.65 10.07 15.40
#